data_AF-A0AAT9RRP0-F1
#
_entry.id   AF-A0AAT9RRP0-F1
#
_cell.length_a   1.000
_cell.length_b   1.000
_cell.length_c   1.000
_cell.angle_alpha   90.00
_cell.angle_beta   90.00
_cell.angle_gamma   90.00
#
_symmetry.space_group_name_H-M   'P 1'
#
loop_
_entity.id
_entity.type
_entity.pdbx_description
1 polymer ?
#
loop_
_entity_poly.entity_id
_entity_poly.type
_entity_poly.pdbx_seq_one_letter_code
_entity_poly.pdbx_strand_id
1 'polypeptide(L)'
;MLLLASPIMGRQGRWAASLVLVAAVGGGLAGCSSEETAQEHSDRTKAEAQQRVDERIRVRNAGITAGELLRDTALARGGTSPVEAVPDVPECRAEWKRQALDEKYGQDLVESWVAGCTDVNVAAPTTSG
;
A
#
# COMPACT_ATOMS: atom_id res chain seq x y z
N MET A 1 -58.50 -17.02 -42.44
CA MET A 1 -57.36 -17.76 -43.01
C MET A 1 -56.08 -17.16 -42.44
N LEU A 2 -55.27 -17.99 -41.76
CA LEU A 2 -53.80 -17.96 -41.55
C LEU A 2 -53.07 -16.60 -41.43
N LEU A 3 -52.05 -16.37 -40.61
CA LEU A 3 -51.33 -17.02 -39.49
C LEU A 3 -50.10 -16.08 -39.27
N LEU A 4 -49.54 -16.04 -38.04
CA LEU A 4 -48.13 -15.70 -37.70
C LEU A 4 -47.72 -14.20 -37.83
N ALA A 5 -46.91 -13.58 -36.96
CA ALA A 5 -46.13 -14.02 -35.81
C ALA A 5 -45.78 -12.82 -34.89
N SER A 6 -45.69 -13.11 -33.59
CA SER A 6 -44.90 -12.57 -32.48
C SER A 6 -44.43 -11.09 -32.43
N PRO A 7 -44.65 -10.40 -31.29
CA PRO A 7 -44.06 -9.09 -31.00
C PRO A 7 -42.72 -9.20 -30.24
N ILE A 8 -41.70 -8.45 -30.69
CA ILE A 8 -40.43 -8.24 -29.97
C ILE A 8 -40.28 -6.75 -29.63
N MET A 9 -40.36 -6.50 -28.32
CA MET A 9 -39.58 -5.54 -27.51
C MET A 9 -39.24 -4.13 -28.04
N GLY A 10 -39.71 -3.14 -27.27
CA GLY A 10 -39.05 -1.85 -27.07
C GLY A 10 -39.63 -1.21 -25.80
N ARG A 11 -39.01 -1.42 -24.63
CA ARG A 11 -37.91 -0.63 -24.05
C ARG A 11 -38.44 0.30 -22.94
N GLN A 12 -38.22 -0.17 -21.71
CA GLN A 12 -37.88 0.59 -20.51
C GLN A 12 -38.74 1.81 -20.18
N GLY A 13 -39.80 1.55 -19.41
CA GLY A 13 -40.39 2.52 -18.53
C GLY A 13 -40.16 2.11 -17.08
N ARG A 14 -40.06 3.14 -16.23
CA ARG A 14 -40.39 3.17 -14.79
C ARG A 14 -39.22 3.04 -13.81
N TRP A 15 -38.62 4.22 -13.60
CA TRP A 15 -38.21 4.72 -12.30
C TRP A 15 -39.23 4.40 -11.20
N ALA A 16 -38.71 4.15 -9.99
CA ALA A 16 -39.40 4.16 -8.70
C ALA A 16 -40.48 3.07 -8.48
N ALA A 17 -40.08 1.93 -7.93
CA ALA A 17 -40.83 1.16 -6.92
C ALA A 17 -40.12 -0.17 -6.64
N SER A 18 -39.02 -0.15 -5.90
CA SER A 18 -38.48 -1.37 -5.25
C SER A 18 -37.72 -0.98 -3.98
N LEU A 19 -38.37 -0.16 -3.17
CA LEU A 19 -38.13 -0.08 -1.73
C LEU A 19 -39.34 -0.75 -1.09
N VAL A 20 -39.08 -1.73 -0.22
CA VAL A 20 -40.03 -2.46 0.63
C VAL A 20 -40.72 -3.66 -0.04
N LEU A 21 -40.60 -4.82 0.62
CA LEU A 21 -41.22 -6.15 0.39
C LEU A 21 -40.36 -7.21 -0.30
N VAL A 22 -39.39 -7.78 0.43
CA VAL A 22 -39.36 -9.24 0.71
C VAL A 22 -38.74 -9.44 2.11
N ALA A 23 -39.50 -9.11 3.14
CA ALA A 23 -39.31 -9.69 4.46
C ALA A 23 -40.38 -10.77 4.63
N ALA A 24 -39.97 -11.94 5.11
CA ALA A 24 -40.80 -13.03 5.59
C ALA A 24 -41.61 -13.83 4.55
N VAL A 25 -40.98 -14.82 3.92
CA VAL A 25 -41.55 -16.18 3.79
C VAL A 25 -40.42 -17.20 3.66
N GLY A 26 -40.21 -18.05 4.67
CA GLY A 26 -39.48 -19.32 4.49
C GLY A 26 -38.38 -19.63 5.50
N GLY A 27 -38.78 -20.03 6.71
CA GLY A 27 -38.15 -21.16 7.42
C GLY A 27 -36.76 -20.99 8.05
N GLY A 28 -36.72 -21.16 9.37
CA GLY A 28 -35.60 -21.84 10.03
C GLY A 28 -34.42 -20.98 10.48
N LEU A 29 -34.32 -20.82 11.80
CA LEU A 29 -33.09 -20.72 12.60
C LEU A 29 -31.76 -20.58 11.81
N ALA A 30 -31.26 -19.35 11.68
CA ALA A 30 -29.82 -19.04 11.58
C ALA A 30 -29.59 -17.54 11.83
N GLY A 31 -29.96 -17.07 13.02
CA GLY A 31 -29.29 -15.90 13.59
C GLY A 31 -27.84 -16.28 13.89
N CYS A 32 -26.91 -15.35 13.70
CA CYS A 32 -25.46 -15.49 13.98
C CYS A 32 -24.62 -16.25 12.93
N SER A 33 -24.68 -15.89 11.64
CA SER A 33 -23.62 -16.32 10.70
C SER A 33 -23.18 -15.25 9.69
N SER A 34 -24.04 -14.31 9.31
CA SER A 34 -23.66 -13.24 8.36
C SER A 34 -22.92 -12.07 9.01
N GLU A 35 -23.21 -11.72 10.27
CA GLU A 35 -22.44 -10.69 10.99
C GLU A 35 -21.08 -11.22 11.45
N GLU A 36 -21.00 -12.49 11.85
CA GLU A 36 -19.75 -13.14 12.24
C GLU A 36 -18.78 -13.28 11.05
N THR A 37 -19.27 -13.69 9.88
CA THR A 37 -18.46 -13.76 8.65
C THR A 37 -18.10 -12.39 8.08
N ALA A 38 -18.97 -11.38 8.21
CA ALA A 38 -18.66 -10.01 7.80
C ALA A 38 -17.61 -9.36 8.71
N GLN A 39 -17.68 -9.62 10.02
CA GLN A 39 -16.71 -9.14 11.00
C GLN A 39 -15.35 -9.86 10.84
N GLU A 40 -15.35 -11.17 10.64
CA GLU A 40 -14.14 -11.96 10.37
C GLU A 40 -13.46 -11.50 9.06
N HIS A 41 -14.23 -11.25 8.00
CA HIS A 41 -13.69 -10.67 6.76
C HIS A 41 -13.12 -9.26 6.97
N SER A 42 -13.77 -8.42 7.79
CA SER A 42 -13.31 -7.08 8.11
C SER A 42 -11.99 -7.11 8.89
N ASP A 43 -11.90 -7.98 9.90
CA ASP A 43 -10.71 -8.11 10.74
C ASP A 43 -9.54 -8.73 9.97
N ARG A 44 -9.80 -9.69 9.07
CA ARG A 44 -8.78 -10.20 8.14
C ARG A 44 -8.27 -9.10 7.20
N THR A 45 -9.17 -8.29 6.65
CA THR A 45 -8.79 -7.18 5.75
C THR A 45 -7.95 -6.12 6.48
N LYS A 46 -8.29 -5.79 7.73
CA LYS A 46 -7.50 -4.88 8.57
C LYS A 46 -6.12 -5.47 8.89
N ALA A 47 -6.05 -6.75 9.24
CA ALA A 47 -4.79 -7.42 9.53
C ALA A 47 -3.86 -7.42 8.29
N GLU A 48 -4.39 -7.74 7.11
CA GLU A 48 -3.64 -7.68 5.85
C GLU A 48 -3.19 -6.24 5.51
N ALA A 49 -4.03 -5.24 5.77
CA ALA A 49 -3.66 -3.84 5.59
C ALA A 49 -2.54 -3.41 6.55
N GLN A 50 -2.62 -3.80 7.82
CA GLN A 50 -1.59 -3.49 8.81
C GLN A 50 -0.26 -4.17 8.45
N GLN A 51 -0.29 -5.44 8.03
CA GLN A 51 0.91 -6.15 7.58
C GLN A 51 1.62 -5.41 6.44
N ARG A 52 0.87 -4.90 5.44
CA ARG A 52 1.44 -4.10 4.35
C ARG A 52 2.05 -2.78 4.83
N VAL A 53 1.44 -2.13 5.82
CA VAL A 53 1.99 -0.91 6.43
C VAL A 53 3.28 -1.22 7.18
N ASP A 54 3.27 -2.26 8.02
CA ASP A 54 4.44 -2.68 8.81
C ASP A 54 5.61 -3.06 7.91
N GLU A 55 5.34 -3.73 6.78
CA GLU A 55 6.34 -4.06 5.78
C GLU A 55 6.94 -2.81 5.13
N ARG A 56 6.12 -1.84 4.72
CA ARG A 56 6.60 -0.56 4.16
C ARG A 56 7.47 0.20 5.17
N ILE A 57 7.08 0.23 6.44
CA ILE A 57 7.86 0.86 7.51
C ILE A 57 9.19 0.13 7.69
N ARG A 58 9.19 -1.20 7.74
CA ARG A 58 10.42 -2.00 7.85
C ARG A 58 11.38 -1.73 6.70
N VAL A 59 10.88 -1.70 5.47
CA VAL A 59 11.70 -1.43 4.28
C VAL A 59 12.18 0.01 4.25
N ARG A 60 11.36 0.98 4.65
CA ARG A 60 11.78 2.38 4.81
C ARG A 60 12.92 2.51 5.82
N ASN A 61 12.82 1.86 6.98
CA ASN A 61 13.85 1.91 8.01
C ASN A 61 15.15 1.25 7.54
N ALA A 62 15.07 0.15 6.78
CA ALA A 62 16.24 -0.44 6.13
C ALA A 62 16.90 0.53 5.13
N GLY A 63 16.08 1.32 4.42
CA GLY A 63 16.52 2.43 3.59
C GLY A 63 17.32 3.46 4.38
N ILE A 64 16.80 3.94 5.52
CA ILE A 64 17.48 4.93 6.39
C ILE A 64 18.88 4.44 6.76
N THR A 65 19.00 3.20 7.25
CA THR A 65 20.31 2.63 7.63
C THR A 65 21.27 2.55 6.45
N ALA A 66 20.79 2.22 5.24
CA ALA A 66 21.62 2.24 4.05
C ALA A 66 22.07 3.66 3.68
N GLY A 67 21.17 4.64 3.80
CA GLY A 67 21.47 6.04 3.57
C GLY A 67 22.54 6.59 4.53
N GLU A 68 22.44 6.24 5.82
CA GLU A 68 23.45 6.59 6.83
C GLU A 68 24.82 6.01 6.47
N LEU A 69 24.88 4.74 6.06
CA LEU A 69 26.13 4.09 5.64
C LEU A 69 26.75 4.75 4.40
N LEU A 70 25.93 5.10 3.40
CA LEU A 70 26.39 5.80 2.19
C LEU A 70 26.97 7.17 2.56
N ARG A 71 26.25 7.94 3.39
CA ARG A 71 26.71 9.24 3.88
C ARG A 71 28.01 9.13 4.65
N ASP A 72 28.10 8.21 5.59
CA ASP A 72 29.31 8.04 6.42
C ASP A 72 30.50 7.61 5.56
N THR A 73 30.26 6.79 4.53
CA THR A 73 31.27 6.43 3.53
C THR A 73 31.72 7.64 2.70
N ALA A 74 30.78 8.51 2.30
CA ALA A 74 31.11 9.75 1.57
C ALA A 74 31.92 10.71 2.45
N LEU A 75 31.54 10.89 3.71
CA LEU A 75 32.27 11.72 4.67
C LEU A 75 33.68 11.19 4.95
N ALA A 76 33.84 9.87 5.07
CA ALA A 76 35.14 9.25 5.30
C ALA A 76 36.12 9.45 4.13
N ARG A 77 35.63 9.70 2.90
CA ARG A 77 36.48 10.03 1.74
C ARG A 77 37.01 11.47 1.76
N GLY A 78 36.48 12.32 2.65
CA GLY A 78 36.82 13.73 2.75
C GLY A 78 36.27 14.56 1.59
N GLY A 79 36.27 15.88 1.76
CA GLY A 79 35.91 16.83 0.68
C GLY A 79 34.43 17.13 0.49
N THR A 80 33.53 16.49 1.25
CA THR A 80 32.08 16.68 1.15
C THR A 80 31.51 17.15 2.49
N SER A 81 30.65 18.16 2.49
CA SER A 81 29.97 18.59 3.72
C SER A 81 28.94 17.54 4.20
N PRO A 82 28.57 17.51 5.50
CA PRO A 82 27.54 16.59 6.01
C PRO A 82 26.21 16.61 5.25
N VAL A 83 25.84 17.76 4.68
CA VAL A 83 24.62 17.94 3.90
C VAL A 83 24.79 17.36 2.50
N GLU A 84 25.92 17.63 1.84
CA GLU A 84 26.22 17.09 0.50
C GLU A 84 26.54 15.60 0.51
N ALA A 85 26.86 15.04 1.67
CA ALA A 85 27.11 13.61 1.84
C ALA A 85 25.81 12.81 1.91
N VAL A 86 24.63 13.45 2.07
CA VAL A 86 23.36 12.74 2.01
C VAL A 86 23.18 12.16 0.61
N PRO A 87 22.95 10.85 0.47
CA PRO A 87 22.82 10.21 -0.83
C PRO A 87 21.59 10.74 -1.57
N ASP A 88 21.72 10.90 -2.87
CA ASP A 88 20.62 11.32 -3.72
C ASP A 88 19.75 10.12 -4.17
N VAL A 89 18.60 10.43 -4.78
CA VAL A 89 17.67 9.40 -5.27
C VAL A 89 18.34 8.43 -6.26
N PRO A 90 19.11 8.89 -7.27
CA PRO A 90 19.87 7.99 -8.15
C PRO A 90 20.82 7.04 -7.42
N GLU A 91 21.60 7.54 -6.45
CA GLU A 91 22.53 6.73 -5.67
C GLU A 91 21.79 5.68 -4.86
N CYS A 92 20.71 6.06 -4.18
CA CYS A 92 19.84 5.13 -3.46
C CYS A 92 19.23 4.07 -4.39
N ARG A 93 18.75 4.44 -5.59
CA ARG A 93 18.23 3.44 -6.56
C ARG A 93 19.33 2.51 -7.08
N ALA A 94 20.54 3.00 -7.24
CA ALA A 94 21.68 2.18 -7.63
C ALA A 94 22.06 1.20 -6.50
N GLU A 95 22.02 1.65 -5.25
CA GLU A 95 22.24 0.82 -4.07
C GLU A 95 21.20 -0.29 -3.95
N TRP A 96 19.91 0.04 -4.13
CA TRP A 96 18.82 -0.94 -4.16
C TRP A 96 19.09 -2.07 -5.17
N LYS A 97 19.49 -1.70 -6.39
CA LYS A 97 19.83 -2.67 -7.45
C LYS A 97 21.08 -3.47 -7.11
N ARG A 98 22.11 -2.84 -6.55
CA ARG A 98 23.37 -3.48 -6.15
C ARG A 98 23.14 -4.58 -5.12
N GLN A 99 22.20 -4.35 -4.21
CA GLN A 99 21.81 -5.30 -3.16
C GLN A 99 20.75 -6.32 -3.62
N ALA A 100 20.35 -6.30 -4.89
CA ALA A 100 19.31 -7.19 -5.45
C ALA A 100 17.99 -7.17 -4.64
N LEU A 101 17.61 -6.01 -4.12
CA LEU A 101 16.47 -5.90 -3.21
C LEU A 101 15.10 -6.13 -3.88
N ASP A 102 15.05 -6.06 -5.21
CA ASP A 102 13.89 -6.49 -6.01
C ASP A 102 13.50 -7.95 -5.69
N GLU A 103 14.49 -8.84 -5.55
CA GLU A 103 14.25 -10.26 -5.26
C GLU A 103 13.80 -10.50 -3.81
N LYS A 104 14.24 -9.63 -2.90
CA LYS A 104 13.97 -9.77 -1.46
C LYS A 104 12.66 -9.15 -1.02
N TYR A 105 12.32 -7.99 -1.56
CA TYR A 105 11.23 -7.15 -1.10
C TYR A 105 10.18 -6.84 -2.18
N GLY A 106 10.51 -7.04 -3.46
CA GLY A 106 9.63 -6.65 -4.57
C GLY A 106 9.78 -5.19 -5.00
N GLN A 107 9.47 -4.94 -6.27
CA GLN A 107 9.63 -3.63 -6.90
C GLN A 107 8.69 -2.54 -6.37
N ASP A 108 7.56 -2.91 -5.76
CA ASP A 108 6.56 -1.98 -5.22
C ASP A 108 7.03 -1.27 -3.93
N LEU A 109 8.12 -1.76 -3.34
CA LEU A 109 8.72 -1.22 -2.11
C LEU A 109 9.96 -0.35 -2.36
N VAL A 110 10.43 -0.24 -3.61
CA VAL A 110 11.59 0.57 -4.01
C VAL A 110 11.45 2.01 -3.52
N GLU A 111 10.30 2.65 -3.77
CA GLU A 111 10.08 4.05 -3.37
C GLU A 111 10.07 4.23 -1.85
N SER A 112 9.56 3.25 -1.10
CA SER A 112 9.56 3.28 0.37
C SER A 112 10.98 3.22 0.91
N TRP A 113 11.81 2.35 0.33
CA TRP A 113 13.21 2.23 0.67
C TRP A 113 14.01 3.48 0.29
N VAL A 114 13.85 3.97 -0.94
CA VAL A 114 14.53 5.17 -1.45
C VAL A 114 14.18 6.38 -0.59
N ALA A 115 12.90 6.55 -0.23
CA ALA A 115 12.48 7.63 0.66
C ALA A 115 13.18 7.55 2.03
N GLY A 116 13.39 6.35 2.58
CA GLY A 116 14.20 6.17 3.79
C GLY A 116 15.68 6.48 3.56
N CYS A 117 16.26 5.98 2.46
CA CYS A 117 17.66 6.17 2.11
C CYS A 117 18.05 7.64 1.93
N THR A 118 17.13 8.48 1.47
CA THR A 118 17.37 9.93 1.35
C THR A 118 17.00 10.73 2.61
N ASP A 119 16.24 10.14 3.55
CA ASP A 119 15.78 10.78 4.80
C ASP A 119 16.79 10.59 5.94
N VAL A 120 18.06 10.85 5.63
CA VAL A 120 19.17 10.70 6.59
C VAL A 120 19.27 11.97 7.41
N ASN A 121 19.20 11.83 8.74
CA ASN A 121 19.25 12.99 9.63
C ASN A 121 20.65 13.62 9.62
N VAL A 122 20.74 14.86 9.13
CA VAL A 122 21.93 15.69 9.23
C VAL A 122 21.76 16.57 10.45
N ALA A 123 22.05 16.04 11.64
CA ALA A 123 22.04 16.86 12.84
C ALA A 123 23.04 18.01 12.65
N ALA A 124 22.54 19.26 12.66
CA ALA A 124 23.38 20.44 12.67
C ALA A 124 24.29 20.37 13.92
N PRO A 125 25.57 20.76 13.83
CA PRO A 125 26.41 20.82 15.02
C PRO A 125 25.75 21.80 15.99
N THR A 126 25.31 21.29 17.15
CA THR A 126 24.92 22.14 18.26
C THR A 126 26.19 22.85 18.73
N THR A 127 26.42 24.06 18.24
CA THR A 127 27.39 24.98 18.80
C THR A 127 26.92 25.36 20.20
N SER A 128 27.37 24.61 21.20
CA SER A 128 27.39 25.09 22.58
C SER A 128 28.60 26.02 22.69
N GLY A 129 28.34 27.32 22.58
CA GLY A 129 29.28 28.39 22.90
C GLY A 129 29.28 28.71 24.39
#